data_AF-A0A2V6VJ74-F1
#
_entry.id   AF-A0A2V6VJ74-F1
#
_cell.length_a   1.000
_cell.length_b   1.000
_cell.length_c   1.000
_cell.angle_alpha   90.00
_cell.angle_beta   90.00
_cell.angle_gamma   90.00
#
_symmetry.space_group_name_H-M   'P 1'
#
loop_
_entity.id
_entity.type
_entity.pdbx_description
1 polymer ?
#
loop_
_entity_poly.entity_id
_entity_poly.type
_entity_poly.pdbx_seq_one_letter_code
_entity_poly.pdbx_strand_id
1 'polypeptide(L)'
;VGAATETEMKEKKARVEDALNATRAAVEEGIVPGGGVALLRASKAVDKVKAEGDEKVGAMIVKRALEEPIRQIVENAGLEGSVIVERVKNETTPSRGYDADSMEFVDMLQAGIIDPTKVERVALQNAASIASLLLTTEALVTDIPEEKGPAAPPMPHGDMY
;
A
#
# COMPACT_ATOMS: atom_id res chain seq x y z
N VAL A 1 -22.44 -7.60 -12.73
CA VAL A 1 -23.01 -7.42 -11.38
C VAL A 1 -24.00 -6.27 -11.46
N GLY A 2 -25.22 -6.41 -10.93
CA GLY A 2 -26.25 -5.34 -10.95
C GLY A 2 -26.39 -4.62 -9.60
N ALA A 3 -26.83 -3.36 -9.61
CA ALA A 3 -27.13 -2.58 -8.40
C ALA A 3 -28.24 -1.54 -8.65
N ALA A 4 -28.74 -0.91 -7.58
CA ALA A 4 -29.86 0.04 -7.65
C ALA A 4 -29.42 1.41 -8.19
N THR A 5 -28.16 1.77 -8.04
CA THR A 5 -27.56 2.99 -8.62
C THR A 5 -26.29 2.68 -9.41
N GLU A 6 -25.91 3.57 -10.32
CA GLU A 6 -24.68 3.42 -11.11
C GLU A 6 -23.43 3.39 -10.22
N THR A 7 -23.40 4.21 -9.17
CA THR A 7 -22.30 4.26 -8.19
C THR A 7 -22.12 2.93 -7.48
N GLU A 8 -23.21 2.34 -6.99
CA GLU A 8 -23.16 1.02 -6.36
C GLU A 8 -22.79 -0.09 -7.35
N MET A 9 -23.23 0.02 -8.60
CA MET A 9 -22.90 -0.97 -9.64
C MET A 9 -21.40 -0.95 -9.94
N LYS A 10 -20.81 0.25 -10.03
CA LYS A 10 -19.36 0.45 -10.22
C LYS A 10 -18.57 -0.09 -9.04
N GLU A 11 -18.98 0.21 -7.81
CA GLU A 11 -18.34 -0.27 -6.58
C GLU A 11 -18.38 -1.80 -6.48
N LYS A 12 -19.56 -2.42 -6.66
CA LYS A 12 -19.69 -3.88 -6.66
C LYS A 12 -18.89 -4.56 -7.76
N LYS A 13 -18.83 -3.95 -8.95
CA LYS A 13 -18.03 -4.47 -10.06
C LYS A 13 -16.54 -4.45 -9.72
N ALA A 14 -16.03 -3.31 -9.24
CA ALA A 14 -14.63 -3.17 -8.81
C ALA A 14 -14.29 -4.19 -7.73
N ARG A 15 -15.14 -4.34 -6.70
CA ARG A 15 -14.95 -5.31 -5.62
C ARG A 15 -14.86 -6.75 -6.11
N VAL A 16 -15.68 -7.14 -7.09
CA VAL A 16 -15.65 -8.49 -7.67
C VAL A 16 -14.39 -8.70 -8.51
N GLU A 17 -13.99 -7.70 -9.30
CA GLU A 17 -12.75 -7.75 -10.07
C GLU A 17 -11.52 -7.87 -9.15
N ASP A 18 -11.48 -7.10 -8.07
CA ASP A 18 -10.41 -7.17 -7.06
C ASP A 18 -10.35 -8.55 -6.40
N ALA A 19 -11.48 -9.09 -5.95
CA ALA A 19 -11.53 -10.43 -5.35
C ALA A 19 -11.09 -11.53 -6.33
N LEU A 20 -11.48 -11.43 -7.60
CA LEU A 20 -11.06 -12.37 -8.65
C LEU A 20 -9.55 -12.31 -8.89
N ASN A 21 -8.99 -11.10 -8.92
CA ASN A 21 -7.55 -10.92 -9.13
C ASN A 21 -6.74 -11.36 -7.92
N ALA A 22 -7.20 -11.07 -6.69
CA ALA A 22 -6.57 -11.51 -5.46
C ALA A 22 -6.55 -13.04 -5.34
N THR A 23 -7.66 -13.71 -5.65
CA THR A 23 -7.70 -15.19 -5.62
C THR A 23 -6.81 -15.82 -6.68
N ARG A 24 -6.73 -15.26 -7.89
CA ARG A 24 -5.76 -15.69 -8.91
C ARG A 24 -4.32 -15.55 -8.44
N ALA A 25 -3.96 -14.39 -7.89
CA ALA A 25 -2.61 -14.14 -7.37
C ALA A 25 -2.26 -15.08 -6.21
N ALA A 26 -3.23 -15.38 -5.34
CA ALA A 26 -3.06 -16.32 -4.23
C ALA A 26 -2.84 -17.76 -4.70
N VAL A 27 -3.47 -18.18 -5.80
CA VAL A 27 -3.25 -19.51 -6.40
C VAL A 27 -1.86 -19.61 -7.03
N GLU A 28 -1.34 -18.53 -7.62
CA GLU A 28 -0.04 -18.53 -8.30
C GLU A 28 1.16 -18.62 -7.34
N GLU A 29 1.17 -17.82 -6.26
CA GLU A 29 2.34 -17.68 -5.36
C GLU A 29 2.02 -17.95 -3.88
N GLY A 30 0.80 -18.39 -3.58
CA GLY A 30 0.34 -18.63 -2.22
C GLY A 30 -0.09 -17.36 -1.49
N ILE A 31 -0.25 -17.50 -0.18
CA ILE A 31 -0.74 -16.46 0.74
C ILE A 31 0.23 -16.26 1.89
N VAL A 32 0.21 -15.06 2.45
CA VAL A 32 0.98 -14.65 3.62
C VAL A 32 0.09 -13.95 4.65
N PRO A 33 0.51 -13.84 5.92
CA PRO A 33 -0.19 -13.04 6.93
C PRO A 33 -0.32 -11.59 6.46
N GLY A 34 -1.55 -11.09 6.36
CA GLY A 34 -1.81 -9.75 5.86
C GLY A 34 -1.59 -8.66 6.89
N GLY A 35 -2.13 -7.47 6.63
CA GLY A 35 -2.09 -6.33 7.56
C GLY A 35 -0.67 -5.79 7.79
N GLY A 36 0.21 -5.91 6.79
CA GLY A 36 1.62 -5.48 6.86
C GLY A 36 2.53 -6.40 7.69
N VAL A 37 2.00 -7.51 8.25
CA VAL A 37 2.79 -8.45 9.05
C VAL A 37 3.83 -9.15 8.19
N ALA A 38 3.48 -9.59 6.97
CA ALA A 38 4.42 -10.23 6.06
C ALA A 38 5.68 -9.38 5.80
N LEU A 39 5.49 -8.09 5.47
CA LEU A 39 6.60 -7.15 5.25
C LEU A 39 7.42 -6.92 6.52
N LEU A 40 6.75 -6.75 7.67
CA LEU A 40 7.42 -6.63 8.95
C LEU A 40 8.29 -7.85 9.27
N ARG A 41 7.84 -9.06 8.97
CA ARG A 41 8.65 -10.29 9.12
C ARG A 41 9.80 -10.34 8.13
N ALA A 42 9.55 -9.95 6.88
CA ALA A 42 10.56 -9.90 5.83
C ALA A 42 11.70 -8.91 6.14
N SER A 43 11.45 -7.87 6.95
CA SER A 43 12.48 -6.91 7.39
C SER A 43 13.70 -7.56 8.04
N LYS A 44 13.54 -8.71 8.72
CA LYS A 44 14.65 -9.47 9.32
C LYS A 44 15.60 -10.06 8.29
N ALA A 45 15.17 -10.24 7.04
CA ALA A 45 16.04 -10.70 5.96
C ALA A 45 17.08 -9.63 5.57
N VAL A 46 16.76 -8.34 5.78
CA VAL A 46 17.67 -7.22 5.49
C VAL A 46 18.92 -7.28 6.37
N ASP A 47 18.82 -7.81 7.60
CA ASP A 47 19.96 -7.99 8.50
C ASP A 47 21.04 -8.95 7.95
N LYS A 48 20.70 -9.75 6.94
CA LYS A 48 21.63 -10.68 6.27
C LYS A 48 22.39 -10.01 5.11
N VAL A 49 21.99 -8.80 4.72
CA VAL A 49 22.66 -8.04 3.65
C VAL A 49 24.00 -7.53 4.18
N LYS A 50 25.10 -8.01 3.59
CA LYS A 50 26.45 -7.54 3.91
C LYS A 50 26.69 -6.25 3.12
N ALA A 51 26.66 -5.12 3.82
CA ALA A 51 26.86 -3.79 3.25
C ALA A 51 27.66 -2.92 4.23
N GLU A 52 28.40 -1.96 3.69
CA GLU A 52 29.22 -1.01 4.45
C GLU A 52 28.93 0.43 3.99
N GLY A 53 29.30 1.42 4.81
CA GLY A 53 29.09 2.83 4.49
C GLY A 53 27.63 3.16 4.11
N ASP A 54 27.46 3.84 2.97
CA ASP A 54 26.17 4.32 2.48
C ASP A 54 25.21 3.18 2.11
N GLU A 55 25.72 2.04 1.62
CA GLU A 55 24.88 0.89 1.29
C GLU A 55 24.20 0.32 2.55
N LYS A 56 24.90 0.35 3.70
CA LYS A 56 24.33 -0.06 4.98
C LYS A 56 23.22 0.89 5.42
N VAL A 57 23.38 2.19 5.18
CA VAL A 57 22.32 3.18 5.45
C VAL A 57 21.10 2.89 4.57
N GLY A 58 21.29 2.62 3.27
CA GLY A 58 20.23 2.21 2.36
C GLY A 58 19.48 0.97 2.83
N ALA A 59 20.20 -0.07 3.27
CA ALA A 59 19.59 -1.27 3.84
C ALA A 59 18.75 -0.95 5.08
N MET A 60 19.23 -0.09 5.98
CA MET A 60 18.47 0.33 7.16
C MET A 60 17.21 1.14 6.80
N ILE A 61 17.24 1.95 5.74
CA ILE A 61 16.07 2.67 5.22
C ILE A 61 15.02 1.66 4.75
N VAL A 62 15.41 0.66 3.95
CA VAL A 62 14.48 -0.40 3.49
C VAL A 62 13.90 -1.16 4.68
N LYS A 63 14.74 -1.54 5.65
CA LYS A 63 14.29 -2.25 6.85
C LYS A 63 13.20 -1.49 7.59
N ARG A 64 13.39 -0.18 7.80
CA ARG A 64 12.40 0.69 8.45
C ARG A 64 11.14 0.85 7.59
N ALA A 65 11.29 1.05 6.28
CA ALA A 65 10.16 1.22 5.37
C ALA A 65 9.20 0.02 5.37
N LEU A 66 9.71 -1.20 5.55
CA LEU A 66 8.90 -2.42 5.65
C LEU A 66 7.98 -2.46 6.89
N GLU A 67 8.21 -1.62 7.88
CA GLU A 67 7.37 -1.52 9.08
C GLU A 67 6.25 -0.48 8.94
N GLU A 68 6.34 0.41 7.95
CA GLU A 68 5.39 1.52 7.76
C GLU A 68 3.97 1.06 7.38
N PRO A 69 3.76 -0.01 6.58
CA PRO A 69 2.40 -0.43 6.22
C PRO A 69 1.53 -0.79 7.43
N ILE A 70 2.06 -1.61 8.35
CA ILE A 70 1.35 -1.96 9.59
C ILE A 70 1.18 -0.74 10.50
N ARG A 71 2.17 0.16 10.57
CA ARG A 71 2.08 1.41 11.35
C ARG A 71 0.92 2.27 10.84
N GLN A 72 0.85 2.47 9.52
CA GLN A 72 -0.19 3.29 8.90
C GLN A 72 -1.59 2.68 9.12
N ILE A 73 -1.73 1.36 9.03
CA ILE A 73 -3.02 0.68 9.31
C ILE A 73 -3.47 0.94 10.75
N VAL A 74 -2.55 0.82 11.72
CA VAL A 74 -2.85 1.05 13.15
C VAL A 74 -3.18 2.52 13.42
N GLU A 75 -2.44 3.45 12.81
CA GLU A 75 -2.71 4.89 12.96
C GLU A 75 -4.06 5.29 12.34
N ASN A 76 -4.44 4.68 11.22
CA ASN A 76 -5.76 4.86 10.62
C ASN A 76 -6.90 4.35 11.54
N ALA A 77 -6.61 3.39 12.43
CA ALA A 77 -7.52 2.93 13.47
C ALA A 77 -7.52 3.83 14.74
N GLY A 78 -6.77 4.94 14.73
CA GLY A 78 -6.70 5.91 15.83
C GLY A 78 -5.81 5.48 17.00
N LEU A 79 -4.93 4.49 16.79
CA LEU A 79 -4.05 3.93 17.81
C LEU A 79 -2.60 4.36 17.60
N GLU A 80 -1.76 4.17 18.62
CA GLU A 80 -0.33 4.49 18.52
C GLU A 80 0.42 3.35 17.80
N GLY A 81 0.88 3.64 16.59
CA GLY A 81 1.49 2.66 15.69
C GLY A 81 2.78 2.04 16.24
N SER A 82 3.62 2.80 16.94
CA SER A 82 4.95 2.31 17.36
C SER A 82 4.86 1.19 18.40
N VAL A 83 3.95 1.30 19.36
CA VAL A 83 3.70 0.33 20.43
C VAL A 83 3.15 -0.96 19.85
N ILE A 84 2.21 -0.88 18.92
CA ILE A 84 1.63 -2.06 18.28
C ILE A 84 2.67 -2.75 17.40
N VAL A 85 3.37 -2.00 16.54
CA VAL A 85 4.43 -2.56 15.68
C VAL A 85 5.51 -3.24 16.51
N GLU A 86 5.98 -2.60 17.58
CA GLU A 86 6.99 -3.18 18.46
C GLU A 86 6.48 -4.46 19.15
N ARG A 87 5.23 -4.47 19.61
CA ARG A 87 4.62 -5.69 20.15
C ARG A 87 4.55 -6.80 19.10
N VAL A 88 4.07 -6.51 17.89
CA VAL A 88 4.00 -7.50 16.80
C VAL A 88 5.40 -8.00 16.42
N LYS A 89 6.46 -7.19 16.46
CA LYS A 89 7.84 -7.66 16.20
C LYS A 89 8.33 -8.70 17.20
N ASN A 90 7.91 -8.57 18.45
CA ASN A 90 8.30 -9.42 19.57
C ASN A 90 7.47 -10.72 19.67
N GLU A 91 6.45 -10.87 18.83
CA GLU A 91 5.69 -12.12 18.72
C GLU A 91 6.56 -13.28 18.19
N THR A 92 6.41 -14.46 18.80
CA THR A 92 7.15 -15.66 18.41
C THR A 92 6.54 -16.34 17.19
N THR A 93 5.22 -16.25 17.04
CA THR A 93 4.48 -16.87 15.95
C THR A 93 4.51 -15.96 14.72
N PRO A 94 5.04 -16.40 13.56
CA PRO A 94 5.19 -15.54 12.40
C PRO A 94 3.88 -14.93 11.89
N SER A 95 2.77 -15.67 11.98
CA SER A 95 1.41 -15.27 11.57
C SER A 95 0.69 -14.40 12.59
N ARG A 96 1.25 -14.18 13.79
CA ARG A 96 0.60 -13.35 14.80
C ARG A 96 0.81 -11.88 14.48
N GLY A 97 -0.30 -11.14 14.44
CA GLY A 97 -0.36 -9.74 14.04
C GLY A 97 -1.34 -8.95 14.89
N TYR A 98 -1.79 -7.84 14.34
CA TYR A 98 -2.80 -6.97 14.95
C TYR A 98 -3.95 -6.80 13.96
N ASP A 99 -5.14 -7.18 14.38
CA ASP A 99 -6.37 -6.91 13.65
C ASP A 99 -6.88 -5.52 14.06
N ALA A 100 -6.85 -4.59 13.11
CA ALA A 100 -7.24 -3.20 13.34
C ALA A 100 -8.76 -2.98 13.40
N ASP A 101 -9.57 -3.96 12.96
CA ASP A 101 -11.03 -3.90 13.04
C ASP A 101 -11.52 -4.36 14.42
N SER A 102 -11.03 -5.52 14.89
CA SER A 102 -11.34 -6.03 16.23
C SER A 102 -10.50 -5.41 17.35
N MET A 103 -9.40 -4.74 17.00
CA MET A 103 -8.41 -4.17 17.91
C MET A 103 -7.65 -5.21 18.77
N GLU A 104 -7.52 -6.44 18.27
CA GLU A 104 -6.92 -7.57 19.00
C GLU A 104 -5.66 -8.15 18.33
N PHE A 105 -4.83 -8.84 19.13
CA PHE A 105 -3.66 -9.57 18.65
C PHE A 105 -4.02 -11.02 18.30
N VAL A 106 -4.23 -11.27 17.01
CA VAL A 106 -4.74 -12.54 16.49
C VAL A 106 -3.71 -13.26 15.62
N ASP A 107 -3.94 -14.55 15.38
CA ASP A 107 -3.30 -15.23 14.26
C ASP A 107 -4.00 -14.78 12.97
N MET A 108 -3.27 -14.04 12.12
CA MET A 108 -3.83 -13.39 10.94
C MET A 108 -4.37 -14.41 9.92
N LEU A 109 -3.72 -15.58 9.81
CA LEU A 109 -4.15 -16.62 8.88
C LEU A 109 -5.46 -17.26 9.36
N GLN A 110 -5.56 -17.55 10.66
CA GLN A 110 -6.78 -18.11 11.25
C GLN A 110 -7.95 -17.12 11.24
N ALA A 111 -7.65 -15.83 11.42
CA ALA A 111 -8.63 -14.74 11.31
C ALA A 111 -9.05 -14.44 9.87
N GLY A 112 -8.41 -15.05 8.87
CA GLY A 112 -8.70 -14.80 7.45
C GLY A 112 -8.14 -13.47 6.92
N ILE A 113 -7.26 -12.81 7.67
CA ILE A 113 -6.56 -11.59 7.27
C ILE A 113 -5.29 -12.01 6.51
N ILE A 114 -5.48 -12.27 5.23
CA ILE A 114 -4.48 -12.84 4.34
C ILE A 114 -4.24 -11.94 3.14
N ASP A 115 -2.98 -11.87 2.71
CA ASP A 115 -2.58 -11.18 1.49
C ASP A 115 -1.94 -12.18 0.53
N PRO A 116 -2.19 -12.10 -0.79
CA PRO A 116 -1.47 -12.92 -1.77
C PRO A 116 0.02 -12.58 -1.77
N THR A 117 0.90 -13.59 -1.74
CA THR A 117 2.37 -13.39 -1.72
C THR A 117 2.85 -12.50 -2.86
N LYS A 118 2.26 -12.69 -4.05
CA LYS A 118 2.58 -11.93 -5.27
C LYS A 118 2.31 -10.44 -5.08
N VAL A 119 1.22 -10.08 -4.40
CA VAL A 119 0.83 -8.68 -4.20
C VAL A 119 1.87 -7.96 -3.36
N GLU A 120 2.25 -8.54 -2.22
CA GLU A 120 3.26 -7.97 -1.32
C GLU A 120 4.64 -7.84 -1.99
N ARG A 121 5.07 -8.89 -2.69
CA ARG A 121 6.35 -8.91 -3.39
C ARG A 121 6.40 -7.85 -4.49
N VAL A 122 5.36 -7.78 -5.34
CA VAL A 122 5.29 -6.83 -6.45
C VAL A 122 5.15 -5.39 -5.94
N ALA A 123 4.36 -5.17 -4.88
CA ALA A 123 4.23 -3.86 -4.25
C ALA A 123 5.60 -3.35 -3.78
N LEU A 124 6.35 -4.17 -3.05
CA LEU A 124 7.69 -3.82 -2.58
C LEU A 124 8.67 -3.55 -3.73
N GLN A 125 8.68 -4.42 -4.76
CA GLN A 125 9.56 -4.26 -5.93
C GLN A 125 9.27 -2.96 -6.70
N ASN A 126 7.99 -2.65 -6.91
CA ASN A 126 7.58 -1.43 -7.60
C ASN A 126 7.90 -0.19 -6.77
N ALA A 127 7.65 -0.23 -5.46
CA ALA A 127 8.00 0.86 -4.55
C ALA A 127 9.51 1.14 -4.55
N ALA A 128 10.33 0.09 -4.46
CA ALA A 128 11.79 0.21 -4.52
C ALA A 128 12.27 0.76 -5.88
N SER A 129 11.64 0.35 -6.99
CA SER A 129 11.94 0.83 -8.33
C SER A 129 11.71 2.35 -8.47
N ILE A 130 10.52 2.83 -8.06
CA ILE A 130 10.19 4.26 -8.10
C ILE A 130 11.06 5.06 -7.13
N ALA A 131 11.29 4.57 -5.92
CA ALA A 131 12.16 5.24 -4.96
C ALA A 131 13.59 5.40 -5.50
N SER A 132 14.13 4.35 -6.11
CA SER A 132 15.46 4.38 -6.73
C SER A 132 15.51 5.39 -7.88
N LEU A 133 14.52 5.37 -8.77
CA LEU A 133 14.41 6.32 -9.88
C LEU A 133 14.42 7.77 -9.36
N LEU A 134 13.57 8.09 -8.38
CA LEU A 134 13.45 9.43 -7.81
C LEU A 134 14.73 9.87 -7.09
N LEU A 135 15.35 9.00 -6.29
CA LEU A 135 16.59 9.32 -5.57
C LEU A 135 17.77 9.60 -6.50
N THR A 136 17.77 9.01 -7.70
CA THR A 136 18.80 9.26 -8.73
C THR A 136 18.41 10.35 -9.74
N THR A 137 17.23 10.97 -9.58
CA THR A 137 16.77 12.02 -10.49
C THR A 137 17.33 13.37 -10.05
N GLU A 138 18.32 13.88 -10.79
CA GLU A 138 18.98 15.16 -10.49
C GLU A 138 18.21 16.38 -11.02
N ALA A 139 17.34 16.20 -12.02
CA ALA A 139 16.60 17.31 -12.64
C ALA A 139 15.21 16.88 -13.12
N LEU A 140 14.26 17.80 -13.04
CA LEU A 140 12.91 17.64 -13.54
C LEU A 140 12.57 18.86 -14.40
N VAL A 141 12.21 18.62 -15.67
CA VAL A 141 11.81 19.66 -16.61
C VAL A 141 10.30 19.60 -16.78
N THR A 142 9.63 20.74 -16.61
CA THR A 142 8.19 20.87 -16.79
C THR A 142 7.88 21.91 -17.85
N ASP A 143 6.76 21.76 -18.53
CA ASP A 143 6.21 22.84 -19.35
C ASP A 143 5.82 24.04 -18.46
N ILE A 144 5.91 25.24 -19.05
CA ILE A 144 5.43 26.46 -18.40
C ILE A 144 3.89 26.39 -18.36
N PRO A 145 3.23 26.66 -17.22
CA PRO A 145 1.78 26.68 -17.15
C PRO A 145 1.21 27.60 -18.24
N GLU A 146 0.35 27.05 -19.09
CA GLU A 146 -0.36 27.87 -20.06
C GLU A 146 -1.27 28.85 -19.32
N GLU A 147 -1.17 30.15 -19.64
CA GLU A 147 -2.18 31.09 -19.21
C GLU A 147 -3.51 30.67 -19.82
N LYS A 148 -4.47 30.27 -18.98
CA LYS A 148 -5.86 30.12 -19.42
C LYS A 148 -6.28 31.46 -19.98
N GLY A 149 -6.40 31.55 -21.31
CA GLY A 149 -6.91 32.74 -21.99
C GLY A 149 -8.22 33.19 -21.36
N PRO A 150 -8.55 34.50 -21.43
CA PRO A 150 -9.77 35.02 -20.83
C PRO A 150 -10.95 34.15 -21.26
N ALA A 151 -11.71 33.66 -20.28
CA ALA A 151 -12.94 32.92 -20.54
C ALA A 151 -13.73 33.72 -21.58
N ALA A 152 -14.00 33.08 -22.72
CA ALA A 152 -14.73 33.73 -23.80
C ALA A 152 -16.00 34.33 -23.21
N PRO A 153 -16.27 35.63 -23.43
CA PRO A 153 -17.42 36.29 -22.83
C PRO A 153 -18.69 35.51 -23.19
N PRO A 154 -19.63 35.34 -22.25
CA PRO A 154 -20.88 34.65 -22.53
C PRO A 154 -21.55 35.33 -23.73
N MET A 155 -21.72 34.57 -24.81
CA MET A 155 -22.42 35.05 -26.00
C MET A 155 -23.83 35.47 -25.56
N PRO A 156 -24.24 36.74 -25.77
CA PRO A 156 -25.61 37.13 -25.48
C PRO A 156 -26.55 36.28 -26.33
N HIS A 157 -27.43 35.54 -25.65
CA HIS A 157 -28.62 34.99 -26.29
C HIS A 157 -29.41 36.17 -26.83
N GLY A 158 -29.31 36.38 -28.14
CA GLY A 158 -30.18 37.31 -28.85
C GLY A 158 -31.59 36.74 -28.81
N ASP A 159 -32.47 37.41 -28.08
CA ASP A 159 -33.92 37.26 -28.21
C ASP A 159 -34.31 37.60 -29.65
N MET A 160 -34.47 36.57 -30.48
CA MET A 160 -35.17 36.67 -31.76
C MET A 160 -36.63 36.32 -31.50
N TYR A 161 -37.44 37.37 -31.37
CA TYR A 161 -38.89 37.34 -31.62
C TYR A 161 -39.18 36.87 -33.05
#